data_AF-A0A921BM64-F1
#
_entry.id   AF-A0A921BM64-F1
#
_cell.length_a   1.000
_cell.length_b   1.000
_cell.length_c   1.000
_cell.angle_alpha   90.00
_cell.angle_beta   90.00
_cell.angle_gamma   90.00
#
_symmetry.space_group_name_H-M   'P 1'
#
loop_
_entity.id
_entity.type
_entity.pdbx_description
1 polymer ?
#
loop_
_entity_poly.entity_id
_entity_poly.type
_entity_poly.pdbx_seq_one_letter_code
_entity_poly.pdbx_strand_id
1 'polypeptide(L)'
;MDRPVPATVEGVLQNPPVVPLHDVATLPASARYVVVGAGIHGLSTAYHLARELERTGKGSGSDVVLIDKAGPGAGATGLACGCVRNLYMTEPLHAILRASVEVWESDPVNFGFQQVGYVSIGEENQAEDYVKVNESQVASGYPSDLYTGADAHRFLKSLWPDFKTENCDVVLHEHRSGYAGTHMVMWGLDQKARQWGVRRVYGVAVTGYDLDASGSVVAVETTAGRIETDQVVVGAGAWTPQHWAWLGGPSVLDVTYPDGHLETGIDMWTYWRLLEGEVFLPPGVDYRTADGKDGPVLHVELMNTPVHGDDGEVIQDYVYTYTRYAAERVGAPGLQGGTIPVNMGPEANADPYGTSTTTTRPMIGSPSTTAGHSGCSSSALRTCCHTSNSAATAGSAPSPPTTCPYSTTWPRMPSSSPTQTMASR
;
A
#
# COMPACT_ATOMS: atom_id res chain seq x y z
N MET A 1 -8.32 16.14 -10.29
CA MET A 1 -9.46 16.64 -9.49
C MET A 1 -8.97 16.73 -8.07
N ASP A 2 -8.80 17.94 -7.54
CA ASP A 2 -8.24 18.15 -6.20
C ASP A 2 -9.15 17.49 -5.17
N ARG A 3 -8.57 16.63 -4.33
CA ARG A 3 -9.27 16.11 -3.16
C ARG A 3 -9.65 17.31 -2.28
N PRO A 4 -10.89 17.41 -1.79
CA PRO A 4 -11.25 18.51 -0.92
C PRO A 4 -10.32 18.52 0.31
N VAL A 5 -9.98 19.71 0.81
CA VAL A 5 -9.22 19.83 2.06
C VAL A 5 -10.09 19.30 3.20
N PRO A 6 -9.53 18.59 4.20
CA PRO A 6 -10.27 18.23 5.41
C PRO A 6 -11.01 19.43 6.00
N ALA A 7 -12.31 19.25 6.22
CA ALA A 7 -13.17 20.28 6.78
C ALA A 7 -13.38 20.03 8.27
N THR A 8 -13.55 21.10 9.03
CA THR A 8 -13.97 20.99 10.43
C THR A 8 -15.48 20.83 10.48
N VAL A 9 -15.95 19.66 10.93
CA VAL A 9 -17.36 19.37 11.20
C VAL A 9 -17.51 19.23 12.71
N GLU A 10 -18.36 20.07 13.32
CA GLU A 10 -18.59 20.09 14.77
C GLU A 10 -17.31 20.19 15.63
N GLY A 11 -16.31 20.93 15.15
CA GLY A 11 -15.04 21.12 15.85
C GLY A 11 -14.00 20.00 15.62
N VAL A 12 -14.36 18.95 14.88
CA VAL A 12 -13.45 17.85 14.52
C VAL A 12 -13.07 17.95 13.05
N LEU A 13 -11.76 17.89 12.77
CA LEU A 13 -11.27 17.84 11.39
C LEU A 13 -11.63 16.47 10.80
N GLN A 14 -12.26 16.44 9.62
CA GLN A 14 -12.69 15.21 8.96
C GLN A 14 -12.13 15.16 7.54
N ASN A 15 -11.57 14.00 7.18
CA ASN A 15 -11.18 13.75 5.79
C ASN A 15 -12.42 13.66 4.91
N PRO A 16 -12.45 14.37 3.79
CA PRO A 16 -13.54 14.24 2.87
C PRO A 16 -13.44 12.88 2.17
N PRO A 17 -14.59 12.27 1.83
CA PRO A 17 -14.62 11.13 0.96
C PRO A 17 -14.09 11.51 -0.42
N VAL A 18 -13.50 10.53 -1.09
CA VAL A 18 -12.98 10.63 -2.46
C VAL A 18 -14.13 10.71 -3.48
N VAL A 19 -15.26 10.07 -3.17
CA VAL A 19 -16.47 10.10 -3.97
C VAL A 19 -17.47 11.07 -3.33
N PRO A 20 -18.00 12.07 -4.06
CA PRO A 20 -19.10 12.90 -3.60
C PRO A 20 -20.30 12.05 -3.19
N LEU A 21 -20.90 12.36 -2.05
CA LEU A 21 -22.00 11.59 -1.50
C LEU A 21 -23.31 11.93 -2.23
N HIS A 22 -23.71 11.07 -3.17
CA HIS A 22 -24.97 11.19 -3.89
C HIS A 22 -25.76 9.87 -3.84
N ASP A 23 -27.09 9.98 -3.79
CA ASP A 23 -28.01 8.83 -3.76
C ASP A 23 -27.66 7.82 -2.65
N VAL A 24 -27.32 8.32 -1.47
CA VAL A 24 -27.04 7.51 -0.27
C VAL A 24 -28.35 7.07 0.38
N ALA A 25 -28.36 5.85 0.90
CA ALA A 25 -29.50 5.29 1.61
C ALA A 25 -29.54 5.81 3.05
N THR A 26 -30.74 5.93 3.60
CA THR A 26 -30.94 6.05 5.05
C THR A 26 -30.66 4.70 5.72
N LEU A 27 -30.22 4.70 6.98
CA LEU A 27 -30.01 3.48 7.74
C LEU A 27 -31.33 2.67 7.84
N PRO A 28 -31.38 1.42 7.35
CA PRO A 28 -32.55 0.57 7.54
C PRO A 28 -32.57 -0.05 8.94
N ALA A 29 -33.75 -0.47 9.41
CA ALA A 29 -33.88 -1.15 10.70
C ALA A 29 -33.20 -2.53 10.74
N SER A 30 -33.09 -3.20 9.58
CA SER A 30 -32.42 -4.49 9.44
C SER A 30 -31.81 -4.69 8.04
N ALA A 31 -30.79 -5.55 7.98
CA ALA A 31 -30.20 -6.08 6.75
C ALA A 31 -29.56 -7.44 7.05
N ARG A 32 -29.45 -8.35 6.06
CA ARG A 32 -28.83 -9.66 6.32
C ARG A 32 -27.32 -9.55 6.51
N TYR A 33 -26.69 -8.64 5.76
CA TYR A 33 -25.25 -8.43 5.78
C TYR A 33 -24.94 -6.94 5.99
N VAL A 34 -24.11 -6.64 6.97
CA VAL A 34 -23.54 -5.30 7.17
C VAL A 34 -22.05 -5.34 6.91
N VAL A 35 -21.58 -4.53 5.97
CA VAL A 35 -20.15 -4.32 5.69
C VAL A 35 -19.75 -2.96 6.28
N VAL A 36 -18.74 -2.93 7.13
CA VAL A 36 -18.29 -1.72 7.84
C VAL A 36 -17.00 -1.19 7.23
N GLY A 37 -17.02 0.06 6.77
CA GLY A 37 -15.90 0.76 6.16
C GLY A 37 -15.98 0.78 4.63
N ALA A 38 -16.06 1.96 4.03
CA ALA A 38 -16.06 2.20 2.58
C ALA A 38 -14.65 2.50 2.05
N GLY A 39 -13.63 1.83 2.59
CA GLY A 39 -12.33 1.70 1.94
C GLY A 39 -12.36 0.71 0.78
N ILE A 40 -11.22 0.47 0.14
CA ILE A 40 -11.14 -0.47 -0.99
C ILE A 40 -11.61 -1.88 -0.62
N HIS A 41 -11.28 -2.34 0.60
CA HIS A 41 -11.70 -3.65 1.09
C HIS A 41 -13.23 -3.74 1.24
N GLY A 42 -13.86 -2.84 2.01
CA GLY A 42 -15.29 -2.96 2.24
C GLY A 42 -16.16 -2.70 1.01
N LEU A 43 -15.78 -1.77 0.12
CA LEU A 43 -16.47 -1.61 -1.15
C LEU A 43 -16.35 -2.85 -2.06
N SER A 44 -15.13 -3.39 -2.18
CA SER A 44 -14.90 -4.63 -2.94
C SER A 44 -15.70 -5.79 -2.36
N THR A 45 -15.67 -5.98 -1.04
CA THR A 45 -16.46 -7.00 -0.33
C THR A 45 -17.95 -6.85 -0.61
N ALA A 46 -18.52 -5.65 -0.45
CA ALA A 46 -19.95 -5.43 -0.64
C ALA A 46 -20.38 -5.71 -2.09
N TYR A 47 -19.60 -5.23 -3.07
CA TYR A 47 -19.82 -5.50 -4.49
C TYR A 47 -19.77 -7.00 -4.81
N HIS A 48 -18.70 -7.69 -4.41
CA HIS A 48 -18.52 -9.11 -4.72
C HIS A 48 -19.53 -10.00 -3.98
N LEU A 49 -19.88 -9.66 -2.74
CA LEU A 49 -20.93 -10.36 -1.99
C LEU A 49 -22.29 -10.23 -2.69
N ALA A 50 -22.67 -9.02 -3.10
CA ALA A 50 -23.91 -8.80 -3.84
C ALA A 50 -23.97 -9.61 -5.15
N ARG A 51 -22.86 -9.61 -5.90
CA ARG A 51 -22.72 -10.40 -7.13
C ARG A 51 -22.87 -11.90 -6.89
N GLU A 52 -22.26 -12.40 -5.82
CA GLU A 52 -22.28 -13.82 -5.48
C GLU A 52 -23.66 -14.27 -4.96
N LEU A 53 -24.34 -13.43 -4.18
CA LEU A 53 -25.71 -13.69 -3.72
C LEU A 53 -26.68 -13.86 -4.88
N GLU A 54 -26.63 -12.95 -5.87
CA GLU A 54 -27.44 -13.03 -7.08
C GLU A 54 -27.10 -14.29 -7.89
N ARG A 55 -25.79 -14.52 -8.13
CA ARG A 55 -25.31 -15.68 -8.92
C ARG A 55 -25.75 -17.01 -8.32
N THR A 56 -25.79 -17.11 -6.99
CA THR A 56 -26.17 -18.33 -6.27
C THR A 56 -27.67 -18.43 -5.98
N GLY A 57 -28.45 -17.38 -6.27
CA GLY A 57 -29.88 -17.32 -5.96
C GLY A 57 -30.20 -17.27 -4.46
N LYS A 58 -29.23 -16.91 -3.62
CA LYS A 58 -29.38 -16.89 -2.14
C LYS A 58 -29.80 -15.53 -1.58
N GLY A 59 -29.91 -14.52 -2.44
CA GLY A 59 -30.25 -13.15 -2.12
C GLY A 59 -29.93 -12.22 -3.27
N SER A 60 -29.88 -10.93 -2.99
CA SER A 60 -29.46 -9.87 -3.92
C SER A 60 -28.60 -8.86 -3.18
N GLY A 61 -28.01 -7.90 -3.89
CA GLY A 61 -27.27 -6.82 -3.20
C GLY A 61 -28.14 -5.96 -2.28
N SER A 62 -29.48 -5.97 -2.45
CA SER A 62 -30.37 -5.25 -1.53
C SER A 62 -30.40 -5.83 -0.11
N ASP A 63 -29.84 -7.04 0.09
CA ASP A 63 -29.61 -7.67 1.39
C ASP A 63 -28.34 -7.15 2.09
N VAL A 64 -27.51 -6.37 1.38
CA VAL A 64 -26.21 -5.87 1.85
C VAL A 64 -26.28 -4.38 2.12
N VAL A 65 -25.88 -3.98 3.33
CA VAL A 65 -25.67 -2.58 3.71
C VAL A 65 -24.18 -2.33 3.89
N LEU A 66 -23.63 -1.33 3.18
CA LEU A 66 -22.28 -0.81 3.38
C LEU A 66 -22.37 0.47 4.21
N ILE A 67 -21.74 0.49 5.39
CA ILE A 67 -21.75 1.62 6.32
C ILE A 67 -20.36 2.25 6.40
N ASP A 68 -20.26 3.57 6.31
CA ASP A 68 -19.02 4.31 6.62
C ASP A 68 -19.30 5.61 7.37
N LYS A 69 -18.42 5.93 8.33
CA LYS A 69 -18.53 7.14 9.16
C LYS A 69 -18.38 8.45 8.39
N ALA A 70 -17.71 8.43 7.24
CA ALA A 70 -17.54 9.59 6.36
C ALA A 70 -17.99 9.26 4.93
N GLY A 71 -17.40 8.24 4.31
CA GLY A 71 -17.72 7.81 2.97
C GLY A 71 -16.53 7.20 2.21
N PRO A 72 -16.71 6.88 0.92
CA PRO A 72 -15.72 6.18 0.12
C PRO A 72 -14.32 6.82 0.15
N GLY A 73 -13.32 6.07 0.60
CA GLY A 73 -11.91 6.48 0.54
C GLY A 73 -11.49 7.57 1.53
N ALA A 74 -12.30 7.86 2.56
CA ALA A 74 -11.94 8.86 3.57
C ALA A 74 -10.72 8.46 4.44
N GLY A 75 -10.39 7.17 4.53
CA GLY A 75 -9.20 6.65 5.20
C GLY A 75 -7.96 6.49 4.30
N ALA A 76 -7.13 5.49 4.60
CA ALA A 76 -5.87 5.20 3.90
C ALA A 76 -6.00 5.07 2.38
N THR A 77 -7.09 4.42 1.92
CA THR A 77 -7.32 4.16 0.50
C THR A 77 -7.31 5.44 -0.35
N GLY A 78 -7.86 6.55 0.14
CA GLY A 78 -7.87 7.79 -0.62
C GLY A 78 -6.53 8.52 -0.68
N LEU A 79 -5.55 8.11 0.14
CA LEU A 79 -4.21 8.71 0.16
C LEU A 79 -3.15 7.86 -0.54
N ALA A 80 -3.35 6.54 -0.61
CA ALA A 80 -2.37 5.59 -1.11
C ALA A 80 -1.75 5.95 -2.47
N CYS A 81 -0.52 5.50 -2.70
CA CYS A 81 0.19 5.60 -3.98
C CYS A 81 -0.48 4.77 -5.09
N GLY A 82 -1.18 3.69 -4.71
CA GLY A 82 -1.97 2.88 -5.62
C GLY A 82 -1.17 1.83 -6.39
N CYS A 83 0.03 1.47 -5.94
CA CYS A 83 0.83 0.41 -6.57
C CYS A 83 0.08 -0.94 -6.56
N VAL A 84 0.08 -1.62 -7.70
CA VAL A 84 -0.53 -2.94 -7.91
C VAL A 84 0.57 -3.88 -8.41
N ARG A 85 0.93 -4.88 -7.60
CA ARG A 85 2.06 -5.78 -7.89
C ARG A 85 1.87 -7.18 -7.33
N ASN A 86 2.67 -8.13 -7.82
CA ASN A 86 2.79 -9.46 -7.21
C ASN A 86 4.04 -9.63 -6.35
N LEU A 87 5.12 -8.91 -6.66
CA LEU A 87 6.44 -9.04 -6.05
C LEU A 87 6.36 -8.81 -4.56
N TYR A 88 6.58 -9.84 -3.76
CA TYR A 88 6.81 -9.79 -2.32
C TYR A 88 7.83 -10.87 -1.99
N MET A 89 8.61 -10.74 -0.92
CA MET A 89 9.54 -11.80 -0.52
C MET A 89 8.85 -12.95 0.24
N THR A 90 7.59 -12.76 0.63
CA THR A 90 6.79 -13.71 1.41
C THR A 90 5.96 -14.57 0.47
N GLU A 91 6.48 -15.74 0.10
CA GLU A 91 5.87 -16.67 -0.86
C GLU A 91 4.37 -16.97 -0.63
N PRO A 92 3.87 -17.18 0.62
CA PRO A 92 2.45 -17.40 0.86
C PRO A 92 1.52 -16.28 0.35
N LEU A 93 2.03 -15.05 0.18
CA LEU A 93 1.25 -13.93 -0.33
C LEU A 93 1.11 -13.96 -1.86
N HIS A 94 1.98 -14.67 -2.59
CA HIS A 94 2.02 -14.59 -4.05
C HIS A 94 0.68 -14.98 -4.69
N ALA A 95 0.02 -16.03 -4.18
CA ALA A 95 -1.25 -16.50 -4.73
C ALA A 95 -2.37 -15.46 -4.59
N ILE A 96 -2.53 -14.87 -3.40
CA ILE A 96 -3.58 -13.86 -3.17
C ILE A 96 -3.29 -12.56 -3.92
N LEU A 97 -2.02 -12.19 -4.07
CA LEU A 97 -1.62 -11.01 -4.83
C LEU A 97 -1.83 -11.19 -6.34
N ARG A 98 -1.59 -12.39 -6.90
CA ARG A 98 -1.92 -12.69 -8.31
C ARG A 98 -3.43 -12.57 -8.55
N ALA A 99 -4.23 -13.15 -7.65
CA ALA A 99 -5.69 -13.00 -7.72
C ALA A 99 -6.13 -11.53 -7.61
N SER A 100 -5.44 -10.72 -6.79
CA SER A 100 -5.65 -9.27 -6.73
C SER A 100 -5.39 -8.60 -8.09
N VAL A 101 -4.26 -8.90 -8.75
CA VAL A 101 -3.95 -8.36 -10.10
C VAL A 101 -5.02 -8.73 -11.12
N GLU A 102 -5.52 -9.97 -11.10
CA GLU A 102 -6.62 -10.41 -11.99
C GLU A 102 -7.91 -9.60 -11.77
N VAL A 103 -8.20 -9.15 -10.54
CA VAL A 103 -9.33 -8.26 -10.28
C VAL A 103 -9.10 -6.90 -10.94
N TRP A 104 -7.91 -6.33 -10.85
CA TRP A 104 -7.57 -5.06 -11.51
C TRP A 104 -7.69 -5.16 -13.04
N GLU A 105 -7.22 -6.27 -13.62
CA GLU A 105 -7.33 -6.57 -15.06
C GLU A 105 -8.75 -6.85 -15.52
N SER A 106 -9.67 -7.21 -14.62
CA SER A 106 -11.06 -7.53 -14.97
C SER A 106 -11.89 -6.31 -15.39
N ASP A 107 -11.52 -5.12 -14.90
CA ASP A 107 -12.16 -3.86 -15.27
C ASP A 107 -11.19 -2.67 -15.14
N PRO A 108 -10.13 -2.64 -15.97
CA PRO A 108 -9.03 -1.70 -15.80
C PRO A 108 -9.46 -0.25 -16.02
N VAL A 109 -10.51 -0.03 -16.84
CA VAL A 109 -11.06 1.30 -17.10
C VAL A 109 -11.75 1.85 -15.85
N ASN A 110 -12.69 1.11 -15.25
CA ASN A 110 -13.41 1.59 -14.07
C ASN A 110 -12.52 1.60 -12.82
N PHE A 111 -11.50 0.75 -12.76
CA PHE A 111 -10.54 0.77 -11.66
C PHE A 111 -9.37 1.73 -11.87
N GLY A 112 -9.28 2.38 -13.04
CA GLY A 112 -8.19 3.28 -13.39
C GLY A 112 -6.82 2.59 -13.31
N PHE A 113 -6.77 1.30 -13.65
CA PHE A 113 -5.56 0.50 -13.61
C PHE A 113 -4.71 0.77 -14.85
N GLN A 114 -3.49 1.25 -14.61
CA GLN A 114 -2.46 1.49 -15.61
C GLN A 114 -1.45 0.37 -15.51
N GLN A 115 -1.51 -0.58 -16.45
CA GLN A 115 -0.60 -1.72 -16.53
C GLN A 115 0.71 -1.30 -17.20
N VAL A 116 1.48 -0.47 -16.50
CA VAL A 116 2.78 0.06 -16.94
C VAL A 116 3.97 -0.82 -16.54
N GLY A 117 3.70 -1.90 -15.82
CA GLY A 117 4.70 -2.77 -15.22
C GLY A 117 5.18 -2.29 -13.85
N TYR A 118 6.00 -3.11 -13.20
CA TYR A 118 6.65 -2.81 -11.92
C TYR A 118 8.10 -3.28 -11.97
N VAL A 119 9.05 -2.37 -11.75
CA VAL A 119 10.48 -2.64 -11.75
C VAL A 119 10.99 -2.52 -10.32
N SER A 120 11.50 -3.61 -9.77
CA SER A 120 12.18 -3.64 -8.48
C SER A 120 13.69 -3.73 -8.69
N ILE A 121 14.46 -2.94 -7.95
CA ILE A 121 15.92 -2.87 -7.99
C ILE A 121 16.47 -3.22 -6.61
N GLY A 122 17.48 -4.08 -6.58
CA GLY A 122 18.25 -4.41 -5.39
C GLY A 122 19.76 -4.47 -5.64
N GLU A 123 20.49 -4.64 -4.55
CA GLU A 123 21.93 -4.88 -4.47
C GLU A 123 22.25 -6.38 -4.63
N GLU A 124 23.53 -6.70 -4.90
CA GLU A 124 24.00 -8.08 -5.16
C GLU A 124 23.62 -9.06 -4.04
N ASN A 125 23.62 -8.61 -2.78
CA ASN A 125 23.27 -9.44 -1.63
C ASN A 125 21.78 -9.83 -1.59
N GLN A 126 20.92 -9.24 -2.42
CA GLN A 126 19.50 -9.59 -2.55
C GLN A 126 19.22 -10.51 -3.76
N ALA A 127 20.23 -10.81 -4.59
CA ALA A 127 20.05 -11.53 -5.84
C ALA A 127 19.35 -12.90 -5.67
N GLU A 128 19.70 -13.66 -4.63
CA GLU A 128 19.07 -14.96 -4.34
C GLU A 128 17.56 -14.85 -4.10
N ASP A 129 17.10 -13.78 -3.44
CA ASP A 129 15.69 -13.59 -3.14
C ASP A 129 14.91 -13.16 -4.39
N TYR A 130 15.53 -12.32 -5.24
CA TYR A 130 14.97 -11.96 -6.54
C TYR A 130 14.85 -13.18 -7.47
N VAL A 131 15.82 -14.09 -7.47
CA VAL A 131 15.74 -15.37 -8.21
C VAL A 131 14.55 -16.20 -7.73
N LYS A 132 14.40 -16.38 -6.40
CA LYS A 132 13.26 -17.15 -5.84
C LYS A 132 11.91 -16.54 -6.21
N VAL A 133 11.78 -15.22 -6.15
CA VAL A 133 10.55 -14.52 -6.54
C VAL A 133 10.27 -14.74 -8.03
N ASN A 134 11.27 -14.57 -8.89
CA ASN A 134 11.12 -14.79 -10.33
C ASN A 134 10.70 -16.23 -10.66
N GLU A 135 11.35 -17.24 -10.06
CA GLU A 135 11.00 -18.65 -10.25
C GLU A 135 9.57 -18.95 -9.80
N SER A 136 9.17 -18.45 -8.62
CA SER A 136 7.80 -18.60 -8.09
C SER A 136 6.75 -17.98 -9.03
N GLN A 137 7.06 -16.81 -9.56
CA GLN A 137 6.22 -16.06 -10.49
C GLN A 137 6.06 -16.78 -11.83
N VAL A 138 7.16 -17.22 -12.43
CA VAL A 138 7.17 -18.00 -13.67
C VAL A 138 6.41 -19.32 -13.49
N ALA A 139 6.68 -20.07 -12.41
CA ALA A 139 6.00 -21.33 -12.12
C ALA A 139 4.49 -21.17 -11.92
N SER A 140 4.05 -19.98 -11.48
CA SER A 140 2.65 -19.68 -11.22
C SER A 140 1.92 -18.97 -12.37
N GLY A 141 2.54 -18.86 -13.56
CA GLY A 141 1.93 -18.21 -14.73
C GLY A 141 1.85 -16.67 -14.63
N TYR A 142 2.70 -16.06 -13.82
CA TYR A 142 2.86 -14.61 -13.69
C TYR A 142 4.28 -14.21 -14.12
N PRO A 143 4.68 -14.36 -15.39
CA PRO A 143 6.08 -14.23 -15.79
C PRO A 143 6.62 -12.82 -15.52
N SER A 144 7.83 -12.78 -14.98
CA SER A 144 8.66 -11.58 -14.82
C SER A 144 10.02 -11.80 -15.45
N ASP A 145 10.70 -10.71 -15.82
CA ASP A 145 12.07 -10.75 -16.30
C ASP A 145 13.04 -10.43 -15.17
N LEU A 146 14.13 -11.18 -15.08
CA LEU A 146 15.21 -10.96 -14.12
C LEU A 146 16.49 -10.57 -14.86
N TYR A 147 17.12 -9.49 -14.41
CA TYR A 147 18.39 -8.98 -14.92
C TYR A 147 19.39 -8.86 -13.78
N THR A 148 20.65 -9.20 -14.02
CA THR A 148 21.71 -9.12 -13.01
C THR A 148 22.96 -8.41 -13.56
N GLY A 149 23.72 -7.79 -12.66
CA GLY A 149 24.94 -7.04 -12.93
C GLY A 149 24.83 -6.11 -14.14
N ALA A 150 25.65 -6.33 -15.17
CA ALA A 150 25.69 -5.47 -16.34
C ALA A 150 24.39 -5.48 -17.16
N ASP A 151 23.59 -6.55 -17.11
CA ASP A 151 22.28 -6.60 -17.77
C ASP A 151 21.25 -5.75 -17.04
N ALA A 152 21.27 -5.75 -15.70
CA ALA A 152 20.42 -4.86 -14.90
C ALA A 152 20.68 -3.39 -15.26
N HIS A 153 21.95 -2.99 -15.35
CA HIS A 153 22.32 -1.63 -15.74
C HIS A 153 21.86 -1.28 -17.16
N ARG A 154 22.00 -2.20 -18.11
CA ARG A 154 21.54 -2.01 -19.50
C ARG A 154 20.03 -1.85 -19.56
N PHE A 155 19.29 -2.68 -18.84
CA PHE A 155 17.83 -2.62 -18.79
C PHE A 155 17.36 -1.26 -18.24
N LEU A 156 17.88 -0.83 -17.10
CA LEU A 156 17.51 0.45 -16.49
C LEU A 156 17.81 1.63 -17.42
N LYS A 157 18.99 1.65 -18.06
CA LYS A 157 19.36 2.69 -19.03
C LYS A 157 18.56 2.63 -20.33
N SER A 158 17.96 1.49 -20.66
CA SER A 158 17.04 1.40 -21.79
C SER A 158 15.70 2.08 -21.50
N LEU A 159 15.25 2.06 -20.23
CA LEU A 159 14.07 2.80 -19.77
C LEU A 159 14.39 4.28 -19.60
N TRP A 160 15.45 4.61 -18.88
CA TRP A 160 15.86 5.96 -18.52
C TRP A 160 17.36 6.14 -18.80
N PRO A 161 17.76 6.73 -19.94
CA PRO A 161 19.16 6.82 -20.35
C PRO A 161 20.08 7.54 -19.37
N ASP A 162 19.53 8.43 -18.55
CA ASP A 162 20.23 9.18 -17.50
C ASP A 162 20.10 8.55 -16.10
N PHE A 163 19.54 7.34 -15.98
CA PHE A 163 19.43 6.63 -14.71
C PHE A 163 20.81 6.27 -14.15
N LYS A 164 20.97 6.52 -12.85
CA LYS A 164 22.12 6.16 -12.05
C LYS A 164 22.00 4.71 -11.60
N THR A 165 22.91 3.86 -12.05
CA THR A 165 22.83 2.40 -11.87
C THR A 165 23.85 1.89 -10.85
N GLU A 166 24.51 2.76 -10.10
CA GLU A 166 25.42 2.35 -9.03
C GLU A 166 24.67 1.47 -8.02
N ASN A 167 25.26 0.33 -7.66
CA ASN A 167 24.71 -0.69 -6.74
C ASN A 167 23.35 -1.28 -7.17
N CYS A 168 22.91 -1.06 -8.42
CA CYS A 168 21.68 -1.63 -8.98
C CYS A 168 21.98 -3.01 -9.59
N ASP A 169 22.42 -3.96 -8.77
CA ASP A 169 22.99 -5.22 -9.23
C ASP A 169 21.95 -6.27 -9.65
N VAL A 170 20.72 -6.18 -9.14
CA VAL A 170 19.63 -7.09 -9.53
C VAL A 170 18.35 -6.32 -9.80
N VAL A 171 17.67 -6.66 -10.89
CA VAL A 171 16.42 -6.02 -11.32
C VAL A 171 15.40 -7.07 -11.71
N LEU A 172 14.20 -6.98 -11.13
CA LEU A 172 13.05 -7.80 -11.53
C LEU A 172 11.95 -6.89 -12.11
N HIS A 173 11.47 -7.23 -13.30
CA HIS A 173 10.43 -6.50 -14.00
C HIS A 173 9.16 -7.36 -14.15
N GLU A 174 8.09 -6.94 -13.47
CA GLU A 174 6.76 -7.52 -13.62
C GLU A 174 5.96 -6.80 -14.70
N HIS A 175 5.58 -7.50 -15.76
CA HIS A 175 4.85 -6.89 -16.88
C HIS A 175 3.37 -6.62 -16.57
N ARG A 176 2.74 -7.51 -15.82
CA ARG A 176 1.30 -7.44 -15.49
C ARG A 176 0.97 -6.44 -14.39
N SER A 177 1.98 -5.91 -13.71
CA SER A 177 1.83 -4.97 -12.60
C SER A 177 1.65 -3.53 -13.09
N GLY A 178 1.48 -2.61 -12.14
CA GLY A 178 1.37 -1.19 -12.44
C GLY A 178 0.83 -0.41 -11.26
N TYR A 179 -0.08 0.51 -11.53
CA TYR A 179 -0.76 1.28 -10.48
C TYR A 179 -2.23 1.53 -10.82
N ALA A 180 -3.03 1.79 -9.80
CA ALA A 180 -4.42 2.21 -9.95
C ALA A 180 -4.63 3.59 -9.33
N GLY A 181 -5.28 4.49 -10.08
CA GLY A 181 -5.67 5.79 -9.54
C GLY A 181 -6.69 5.64 -8.41
N THR A 182 -6.31 5.97 -7.17
CA THR A 182 -7.15 5.80 -5.98
C THR A 182 -8.52 6.47 -6.11
N HIS A 183 -8.60 7.61 -6.80
CA HIS A 183 -9.89 8.27 -7.06
C HIS A 183 -10.77 7.45 -7.99
N MET A 184 -10.21 6.98 -9.11
CA MET A 184 -10.95 6.22 -10.11
C MET A 184 -11.46 4.90 -9.56
N VAL A 185 -10.61 4.13 -8.86
CA VAL A 185 -11.05 2.85 -8.28
C VAL A 185 -12.17 3.03 -7.26
N MET A 186 -12.13 4.06 -6.42
CA MET A 186 -13.18 4.29 -5.43
C MET A 186 -14.50 4.67 -6.08
N TRP A 187 -14.46 5.49 -7.13
CA TRP A 187 -15.62 5.76 -7.97
C TRP A 187 -16.15 4.50 -8.64
N GLY A 188 -15.29 3.70 -9.27
CA GLY A 188 -15.66 2.47 -9.96
C GLY A 188 -16.28 1.43 -9.04
N LEU A 189 -15.70 1.22 -7.85
CA LEU A 189 -16.24 0.28 -6.87
C LEU A 189 -17.55 0.77 -6.24
N ASP A 190 -17.67 2.06 -5.90
CA ASP A 190 -18.92 2.65 -5.40
C ASP A 190 -20.06 2.52 -6.42
N GLN A 191 -19.78 2.81 -7.70
CA GLN A 191 -20.74 2.61 -8.79
C GLN A 191 -21.12 1.14 -8.96
N LYS A 192 -20.16 0.22 -8.90
CA LYS A 192 -20.45 -1.22 -8.98
C LYS A 192 -21.32 -1.68 -7.80
N ALA A 193 -21.00 -1.27 -6.58
CA ALA A 193 -21.83 -1.58 -5.41
C ALA A 193 -23.27 -1.08 -5.62
N ARG A 194 -23.44 0.16 -6.09
CA ARG A 194 -24.75 0.73 -6.44
C ARG A 194 -25.47 -0.09 -7.52
N GLN A 195 -24.80 -0.43 -8.62
CA GLN A 195 -25.39 -1.19 -9.74
C GLN A 195 -25.89 -2.57 -9.31
N TRP A 196 -25.22 -3.18 -8.34
CA TRP A 196 -25.61 -4.47 -7.77
C TRP A 196 -26.63 -4.36 -6.64
N GLY A 197 -27.14 -3.16 -6.34
CA GLY A 197 -28.22 -2.94 -5.38
C GLY A 197 -27.78 -2.84 -3.92
N VAL A 198 -26.47 -2.73 -3.64
CA VAL A 198 -25.96 -2.52 -2.27
C VAL A 198 -26.51 -1.22 -1.71
N ARG A 199 -27.03 -1.26 -0.48
CA ARG A 199 -27.49 -0.07 0.24
C ARG A 199 -26.28 0.63 0.84
N ARG A 200 -25.96 1.82 0.32
CA ARG A 200 -24.79 2.61 0.70
C ARG A 200 -25.17 3.67 1.73
N VAL A 201 -24.75 3.51 2.98
CA VAL A 201 -25.08 4.39 4.10
C VAL A 201 -23.80 5.07 4.56
N TYR A 202 -23.66 6.36 4.26
CA TYR A 202 -22.46 7.14 4.56
C TYR A 202 -22.76 8.26 5.55
N GLY A 203 -21.73 8.74 6.26
CA GLY A 203 -21.89 9.70 7.35
C GLY A 203 -22.43 9.07 8.64
N VAL A 204 -22.39 7.74 8.75
CA VAL A 204 -22.91 6.98 9.89
C VAL A 204 -21.79 6.14 10.48
N ALA A 205 -21.40 6.45 11.71
CA ALA A 205 -20.32 5.72 12.38
C ALA A 205 -20.91 4.52 13.13
N VAL A 206 -20.28 3.36 12.98
CA VAL A 206 -20.51 2.22 13.87
C VAL A 206 -19.85 2.50 15.21
N THR A 207 -20.57 2.24 16.31
CA THR A 207 -20.14 2.54 17.68
C THR A 207 -20.13 1.33 18.60
N GLY A 208 -20.61 0.16 18.12
CA GLY A 208 -20.63 -1.07 18.90
C GLY A 208 -21.41 -2.18 18.22
N TYR A 209 -21.53 -3.31 18.91
CA TYR A 209 -22.21 -4.52 18.45
C TYR A 209 -23.04 -5.12 19.57
N ASP A 210 -24.27 -5.54 19.25
CA ASP A 210 -25.06 -6.37 20.14
C ASP A 210 -24.77 -7.83 19.86
N LEU A 211 -24.54 -8.60 20.93
CA LEU A 211 -24.30 -10.03 20.86
C LEU A 211 -25.46 -10.79 21.54
N ASP A 212 -25.81 -11.94 20.99
CA ASP A 212 -26.70 -12.87 21.68
C ASP A 212 -25.97 -13.65 22.80
N ALA A 213 -26.70 -14.52 23.50
CA ALA A 213 -26.14 -15.34 24.57
C ALA A 213 -25.05 -16.34 24.12
N SER A 214 -24.93 -16.60 22.82
CA SER A 214 -23.87 -17.43 22.24
C SER A 214 -22.61 -16.64 21.89
N GLY A 215 -22.67 -15.30 21.95
CA GLY A 215 -21.60 -14.41 21.50
C GLY A 215 -21.68 -14.06 20.01
N SER A 216 -22.77 -14.41 19.33
CA SER A 216 -22.96 -14.09 17.91
C SER A 216 -23.53 -12.67 17.76
N VAL A 217 -23.05 -11.91 16.77
CA VAL A 217 -23.58 -10.58 16.47
C VAL A 217 -25.02 -10.69 15.98
N VAL A 218 -25.91 -9.87 16.54
CA VAL A 218 -27.32 -9.76 16.14
C VAL A 218 -27.73 -8.35 15.70
N ALA A 219 -26.93 -7.34 16.06
CA ALA A 219 -27.10 -5.98 15.55
C ALA A 219 -25.81 -5.16 15.61
N VAL A 220 -25.79 -4.10 14.82
CA VAL A 220 -24.75 -3.08 14.82
C VAL A 220 -25.32 -1.79 15.39
N GLU A 221 -24.65 -1.23 16.38
CA GLU A 221 -24.97 0.08 16.95
C GLU A 221 -24.27 1.18 16.14
N THR A 222 -25.00 2.24 15.82
CA THR A 222 -24.47 3.34 15.01
C THR A 222 -24.92 4.71 15.52
N THR A 223 -24.28 5.78 15.05
CA THR A 223 -24.69 7.16 15.32
C THR A 223 -26.08 7.53 14.76
N ALA A 224 -26.63 6.72 13.86
CA ALA A 224 -27.97 6.90 13.28
C ALA A 224 -28.98 5.86 13.80
N GLY A 225 -28.64 5.11 14.85
CA GLY A 225 -29.47 4.08 15.45
C GLY A 225 -28.97 2.66 15.19
N ARG A 226 -29.75 1.70 15.66
CA ARG A 226 -29.46 0.27 15.61
C ARG A 226 -29.91 -0.37 14.30
N ILE A 227 -29.12 -1.29 13.76
CA ILE A 227 -29.48 -2.14 12.61
C ILE A 227 -29.33 -3.61 12.96
N GLU A 228 -30.42 -4.37 12.88
CA GLU A 228 -30.39 -5.83 13.06
C GLU A 228 -29.70 -6.51 11.88
N THR A 229 -28.87 -7.52 12.15
CA THR A 229 -28.14 -8.23 11.10
C THR A 229 -27.78 -9.66 11.45
N ASP A 230 -27.71 -10.50 10.42
CA ASP A 230 -27.29 -11.91 10.55
C ASP A 230 -25.76 -12.05 10.54
N GLN A 231 -25.07 -11.13 9.84
CA GLN A 231 -23.64 -11.19 9.60
C GLN A 231 -23.04 -9.78 9.48
N VAL A 232 -21.79 -9.64 9.95
CA VAL A 232 -21.01 -8.41 9.83
C VAL A 232 -19.66 -8.72 9.22
N VAL A 233 -19.22 -7.91 8.26
CA VAL A 233 -17.84 -7.91 7.76
C VAL A 233 -17.18 -6.57 8.09
N VAL A 234 -16.08 -6.63 8.85
CA VAL A 234 -15.33 -5.43 9.24
C VAL A 234 -14.21 -5.16 8.24
N GLY A 235 -14.39 -4.14 7.41
CA GLY A 235 -13.41 -3.59 6.47
C GLY A 235 -12.89 -2.22 6.91
N ALA A 236 -12.74 -2.00 8.22
CA ALA A 236 -12.51 -0.70 8.84
C ALA A 236 -11.04 -0.23 8.87
N GLY A 237 -10.12 -0.91 8.18
CA GLY A 237 -8.71 -0.49 8.07
C GLY A 237 -8.05 -0.21 9.43
N ALA A 238 -7.47 0.98 9.61
CA ALA A 238 -6.82 1.40 10.85
C ALA A 238 -7.74 1.46 12.08
N TRP A 239 -9.07 1.41 11.91
CA TRP A 239 -10.02 1.36 13.03
C TRP A 239 -10.41 -0.06 13.44
N THR A 240 -9.94 -1.10 12.73
CA THR A 240 -10.22 -2.51 13.05
C THR A 240 -9.94 -2.89 14.51
N PRO A 241 -8.86 -2.39 15.16
CA PRO A 241 -8.62 -2.68 16.59
C PRO A 241 -9.76 -2.22 17.51
N GLN A 242 -10.41 -1.10 17.20
CA GLN A 242 -11.56 -0.61 17.99
C GLN A 242 -12.77 -1.54 17.84
N HIS A 243 -13.04 -2.00 16.61
CA HIS A 243 -14.11 -2.97 16.35
C HIS A 243 -13.85 -4.31 17.05
N TRP A 244 -12.60 -4.77 17.03
CA TRP A 244 -12.17 -5.98 17.74
C TRP A 244 -12.39 -5.87 19.25
N ALA A 245 -12.04 -4.72 19.84
CA ALA A 245 -12.26 -4.46 21.25
C ALA A 245 -13.76 -4.46 21.61
N TRP A 246 -14.63 -3.87 20.78
CA TRP A 246 -16.09 -3.92 20.98
C TRP A 246 -16.65 -5.34 20.90
N LEU A 247 -16.02 -6.23 20.14
CA LEU A 247 -16.37 -7.65 20.06
C LEU A 247 -15.75 -8.48 21.21
N GLY A 248 -15.07 -7.85 22.17
CA GLY A 248 -14.43 -8.51 23.31
C GLY A 248 -13.14 -9.25 22.96
N GLY A 249 -12.54 -8.97 21.81
CA GLY A 249 -11.29 -9.59 21.39
C GLY A 249 -10.09 -9.11 22.23
N PRO A 250 -9.08 -9.97 22.46
CA PRO A 250 -7.93 -9.61 23.28
C PRO A 250 -6.99 -8.63 22.56
N SER A 251 -6.29 -7.80 23.34
CA SER A 251 -5.28 -6.85 22.83
C SER A 251 -3.90 -7.51 22.59
N VAL A 252 -3.72 -8.74 23.07
CA VAL A 252 -2.51 -9.54 22.91
C VAL A 252 -2.87 -10.97 22.52
N LEU A 253 -1.95 -11.70 21.92
CA LEU A 253 -2.12 -13.10 21.54
C LEU A 253 -0.85 -13.91 21.75
N ASP A 254 -1.04 -15.22 21.90
CA ASP A 254 0.05 -16.18 21.93
C ASP A 254 0.16 -16.87 20.56
N VAL A 255 1.36 -16.86 19.96
CA VAL A 255 1.64 -17.48 18.66
C VAL A 255 2.46 -18.75 18.85
N THR A 256 1.94 -19.86 18.31
CA THR A 256 2.72 -21.10 18.17
C THR A 256 3.33 -21.16 16.78
N TYR A 257 4.65 -21.23 16.71
CA TYR A 257 5.41 -21.37 15.48
C TYR A 257 5.49 -22.84 15.01
N PRO A 258 5.83 -23.11 13.73
CA PRO A 258 5.90 -24.47 13.20
C PRO A 258 6.90 -25.41 13.91
N ASP A 259 7.91 -24.85 14.58
CA ASP A 259 8.88 -25.61 15.38
C ASP A 259 8.38 -25.92 16.81
N GLY A 260 7.16 -25.51 17.15
CA GLY A 260 6.54 -25.66 18.46
C GLY A 260 6.89 -24.56 19.46
N HIS A 261 7.68 -23.55 19.08
CA HIS A 261 7.92 -22.39 19.93
C HIS A 261 6.62 -21.64 20.17
N LEU A 262 6.32 -21.36 21.45
CA LEU A 262 5.21 -20.51 21.86
C LEU A 262 5.77 -19.14 22.26
N GLU A 263 5.39 -18.11 21.53
CA GLU A 263 5.67 -16.73 21.88
C GLU A 263 4.39 -16.13 22.46
N THR A 264 4.45 -15.70 23.72
CA THR A 264 3.27 -15.26 24.47
C THR A 264 3.19 -13.75 24.58
N GLY A 265 1.98 -13.19 24.61
CA GLY A 265 1.76 -11.77 24.89
C GLY A 265 2.23 -10.83 23.77
N ILE A 266 2.20 -11.30 22.52
CA ILE A 266 2.47 -10.46 21.35
C ILE A 266 1.29 -9.50 21.17
N ASP A 267 1.57 -8.22 20.92
CA ASP A 267 0.53 -7.25 20.59
C ASP A 267 -0.30 -7.72 19.39
N MET A 268 -1.63 -7.78 19.55
CA MET A 268 -2.54 -8.18 18.47
C MET A 268 -2.49 -7.20 17.29
N TRP A 269 -2.17 -5.94 17.58
CA TRP A 269 -2.18 -4.85 16.62
C TRP A 269 -0.83 -4.15 16.63
N THR A 270 -0.35 -3.81 15.45
CA THR A 270 0.80 -2.91 15.29
C THR A 270 0.45 -1.91 14.21
N TYR A 271 0.55 -0.63 14.55
CA TYR A 271 0.32 0.45 13.62
C TYR A 271 1.60 0.79 12.88
N TRP A 272 1.49 0.80 11.55
CA TRP A 272 2.56 1.22 10.65
C TRP A 272 2.11 2.49 9.92
N ARG A 273 2.77 3.60 10.21
CA ARG A 273 2.49 4.87 9.55
C ARG A 273 3.22 4.92 8.22
N LEU A 274 2.46 4.83 7.13
CA LEU A 274 2.98 5.02 5.78
C LEU A 274 3.57 6.43 5.62
N LEU A 275 4.72 6.50 4.96
CA LEU A 275 5.35 7.74 4.53
C LEU A 275 5.22 7.82 3.02
N GLU A 276 4.22 8.56 2.56
CA GLU A 276 3.97 8.82 1.14
C GLU A 276 3.95 10.32 0.87
N GLY A 277 4.31 10.70 -0.36
CA GLY A 277 4.36 12.09 -0.77
C GLY A 277 4.31 12.25 -2.29
N GLU A 278 4.23 13.50 -2.69
CA GLU A 278 4.15 13.94 -4.08
C GLU A 278 5.25 14.96 -4.35
N VAL A 279 5.87 14.89 -5.51
CA VAL A 279 6.93 15.81 -5.93
C VAL A 279 6.66 16.29 -7.35
N PHE A 280 6.68 17.60 -7.54
CA PHE A 280 6.62 18.21 -8.88
C PHE A 280 7.98 18.10 -9.56
N LEU A 281 7.97 17.74 -10.84
CA LEU A 281 9.19 17.74 -11.65
C LEU A 281 9.47 19.16 -12.17
N PRO A 282 10.75 19.59 -12.22
CA PRO A 282 11.11 20.87 -12.82
C PRO A 282 10.69 20.96 -14.30
N PRO A 283 10.50 22.17 -14.86
CA PRO A 283 10.23 22.34 -16.29
C PRO A 283 11.29 21.65 -17.16
N GLY A 284 10.83 20.85 -18.14
CA GLY A 284 11.70 20.09 -19.04
C GLY A 284 12.24 18.79 -18.46
N VAL A 285 11.90 18.44 -17.22
CA VAL A 285 12.15 17.12 -16.62
C VAL A 285 10.87 16.31 -16.72
N ASP A 286 11.00 15.09 -17.24
CA ASP A 286 9.92 14.12 -17.36
C ASP A 286 10.41 12.77 -16.82
N TYR A 287 9.50 11.96 -16.29
CA TYR A 287 9.78 10.62 -15.79
C TYR A 287 9.42 9.53 -16.81
N ARG A 288 8.88 9.92 -17.97
CA ARG A 288 8.61 9.00 -19.06
C ARG A 288 9.87 8.27 -19.52
N THR A 289 9.66 7.06 -20.03
CA THR A 289 10.72 6.23 -20.60
C THR A 289 11.30 6.85 -21.87
N ALA A 290 12.43 6.35 -22.33
CA ALA A 290 13.13 6.82 -23.53
C ALA A 290 12.26 6.83 -24.80
N ASP A 291 11.23 5.99 -24.86
CA ASP A 291 10.26 5.92 -25.95
C ASP A 291 9.02 6.81 -25.72
N GLY A 292 9.03 7.65 -24.67
CA GLY A 292 7.99 8.62 -24.38
C GLY A 292 6.73 8.05 -23.73
N LYS A 293 6.78 6.83 -23.17
CA LYS A 293 5.66 6.23 -22.43
C LYS A 293 5.76 6.50 -20.94
N ASP A 294 4.64 6.34 -20.24
CA ASP A 294 4.66 6.32 -18.79
C ASP A 294 5.50 5.13 -18.31
N GLY A 295 6.45 5.39 -17.41
CA GLY A 295 7.34 4.37 -16.89
C GLY A 295 6.64 3.39 -15.95
N PRO A 296 7.22 2.20 -15.74
CA PRO A 296 6.76 1.28 -14.73
C PRO A 296 6.79 1.93 -13.35
N VAL A 297 6.02 1.37 -12.42
CA VAL A 297 6.24 1.70 -11.01
C VAL A 297 7.64 1.24 -10.63
N LEU A 298 8.46 2.15 -10.13
CA LEU A 298 9.85 1.89 -9.79
C LEU A 298 9.98 1.71 -8.29
N HIS A 299 10.55 0.58 -7.88
CA HIS A 299 10.89 0.26 -6.51
C HIS A 299 12.40 0.07 -6.40
N VAL A 300 13.03 0.82 -5.51
CA VAL A 300 14.46 0.81 -5.29
C VAL A 300 14.69 0.46 -3.84
N GLU A 301 15.41 -0.64 -3.60
CA GLU A 301 15.72 -1.17 -2.28
C GLU A 301 17.23 -1.43 -2.20
N LEU A 302 18.01 -0.39 -1.93
CA LEU A 302 19.47 -0.45 -1.75
C LEU A 302 19.78 -0.28 -0.26
N MET A 303 19.78 -1.40 0.47
CA MET A 303 19.81 -1.40 1.93
C MET A 303 21.21 -1.12 2.52
N ASN A 304 22.25 -1.12 1.70
CA ASN A 304 23.63 -0.80 2.09
C ASN A 304 24.18 0.45 1.40
N THR A 305 23.30 1.24 0.77
CA THR A 305 23.69 2.44 0.01
C THR A 305 23.19 3.71 0.71
N PRO A 306 24.08 4.52 1.30
CA PRO A 306 23.67 5.75 1.98
C PRO A 306 23.21 6.85 1.02
N VAL A 307 22.21 7.60 1.45
CA VAL A 307 21.74 8.84 0.81
C VAL A 307 22.46 10.03 1.43
N HIS A 308 23.10 10.84 0.59
CA HIS A 308 23.77 12.05 0.99
C HIS A 308 23.00 13.30 0.56
N GLY A 309 22.99 14.33 1.40
CA GLY A 309 22.51 15.65 1.05
C GLY A 309 23.46 16.39 0.11
N ASP A 310 23.00 17.53 -0.41
CA ASP A 310 23.81 18.40 -1.27
C ASP A 310 25.02 19.01 -0.53
N ASP A 311 25.00 18.99 0.81
CA ASP A 311 26.12 19.35 1.69
C ASP A 311 27.09 18.19 1.96
N GLY A 312 26.80 16.99 1.45
CA GLY A 312 27.60 15.78 1.62
C GLY A 312 27.27 14.99 2.89
N GLU A 313 26.42 15.52 3.77
CA GLU A 313 26.01 14.83 5.00
C GLU A 313 25.11 13.63 4.70
N VAL A 314 25.25 12.57 5.49
CA VAL A 314 24.39 11.39 5.35
C VAL A 314 23.00 11.71 5.90
N ILE A 315 21.98 11.65 5.04
CA ILE A 315 20.56 11.81 5.42
C ILE A 315 20.02 10.47 5.92
N GLN A 316 20.42 9.38 5.27
CA GLN A 316 19.95 8.03 5.53
C GLN A 316 21.01 7.02 5.10
N ASP A 317 21.10 5.87 5.76
CA ASP A 317 22.08 4.81 5.48
C ASP A 317 21.63 3.80 4.41
N TYR A 318 20.42 3.97 3.86
CA TYR A 318 19.86 3.15 2.79
C TYR A 318 19.01 3.99 1.81
N VAL A 319 18.77 3.45 0.62
CA VAL A 319 17.77 3.95 -0.34
C VAL A 319 16.59 2.98 -0.35
N TYR A 320 15.44 3.42 0.12
CA TYR A 320 14.18 2.68 -0.03
C TYR A 320 13.10 3.61 -0.58
N THR A 321 12.64 3.34 -1.79
CA THR A 321 11.50 4.08 -2.34
C THR A 321 10.72 3.26 -3.34
N TYR A 322 9.41 3.47 -3.37
CA TYR A 322 8.57 3.13 -4.52
C TYR A 322 8.00 4.42 -5.08
N THR A 323 8.05 4.58 -6.40
CA THR A 323 7.62 5.79 -7.11
C THR A 323 6.90 5.44 -8.39
N ARG A 324 5.97 6.29 -8.80
CA ARG A 324 5.31 6.23 -10.10
C ARG A 324 5.21 7.63 -10.68
N TYR A 325 5.06 7.70 -11.99
CA TYR A 325 4.59 8.91 -12.63
C TYR A 325 3.15 9.20 -12.17
N ALA A 326 2.89 10.43 -11.74
CA ALA A 326 1.63 10.81 -11.09
C ALA A 326 1.07 12.15 -11.57
N ALA A 327 1.28 12.45 -12.85
CA ALA A 327 0.83 13.73 -13.42
C ALA A 327 -0.69 13.94 -13.33
N GLU A 328 -1.47 12.86 -13.38
CA GLU A 328 -2.92 12.89 -13.21
C GLU A 328 -3.36 13.28 -11.79
N ARG A 329 -2.50 13.03 -10.79
CA ARG A 329 -2.77 13.34 -9.39
C ARG A 329 -2.27 14.71 -9.00
N VAL A 330 -1.04 15.05 -9.38
CA VAL A 330 -0.42 16.35 -9.04
C VAL A 330 -0.84 17.49 -9.99
N GLY A 331 -1.48 17.17 -11.12
CA GLY A 331 -1.95 18.15 -12.11
C GLY A 331 -0.87 18.73 -13.03
N ALA A 332 0.37 18.23 -12.95
CA ALA A 332 1.53 18.61 -13.76
C ALA A 332 2.53 17.44 -13.80
N PRO A 333 3.60 17.43 -14.61
CA PRO A 333 4.64 16.40 -14.50
C PRO A 333 5.15 16.26 -13.06
N GLY A 334 5.03 15.07 -12.49
CA GLY A 334 5.26 14.82 -11.08
C GLY A 334 5.30 13.34 -10.74
N LEU A 335 5.82 13.05 -9.56
CA LEU A 335 5.92 11.71 -8.99
C LEU A 335 5.06 11.61 -7.74
N GLN A 336 4.50 10.43 -7.52
CA GLN A 336 3.98 10.02 -6.23
C GLN A 336 4.79 8.81 -5.78
N GLY A 337 5.12 8.75 -4.50
CA GLY A 337 5.85 7.62 -3.96
C GLY A 337 5.85 7.59 -2.45
N GLY A 338 6.61 6.66 -1.91
CA GLY A 338 6.80 6.56 -0.48
C GLY A 338 8.10 5.86 -0.12
N THR A 339 8.28 5.67 1.19
CA THR A 339 9.43 4.97 1.77
C THR A 339 8.96 3.99 2.87
N ILE A 340 9.91 3.44 3.63
CA ILE A 340 9.65 2.48 4.71
C ILE A 340 8.67 3.11 5.72
N PRO A 341 7.60 2.40 6.09
CA PRO A 341 6.67 2.89 7.10
C PRO A 341 7.32 2.98 8.49
N VAL A 342 6.83 3.90 9.31
CA VAL A 342 7.27 4.05 10.70
C VAL A 342 6.43 3.14 11.59
N ASN A 343 7.08 2.27 12.37
CA ASN A 343 6.41 1.50 13.41
C ASN A 343 5.98 2.45 14.54
N MET A 344 4.67 2.49 14.81
CA MET A 344 4.07 3.33 15.86
C MET A 344 3.77 2.53 17.14
N GLY A 345 3.97 1.21 17.13
CA GLY A 345 3.60 0.32 18.22
C GLY A 345 2.11 -0.07 18.20
N PRO A 346 1.58 -0.54 19.33
CA PRO A 346 0.22 -1.10 19.40
C PRO A 346 -0.90 -0.06 19.46
N GLU A 347 -0.57 1.21 19.65
CA GLU A 347 -1.53 2.30 19.79
C GLU A 347 -1.24 3.43 18.80
N ALA A 348 -2.31 3.96 18.18
CA ALA A 348 -2.22 5.15 17.36
C ALA A 348 -3.55 5.92 17.37
N ASN A 349 -3.49 7.25 17.29
CA ASN A 349 -4.68 8.03 16.97
C ASN A 349 -4.88 8.05 15.45
N ALA A 350 -5.91 7.34 14.99
CA ALA A 350 -6.25 7.26 13.57
C ALA A 350 -7.14 8.42 13.09
N ASP A 351 -7.68 9.26 13.99
CA ASP A 351 -8.68 10.29 13.65
C ASP A 351 -8.22 11.75 13.84
N PRO A 352 -8.43 12.59 12.81
CA PRO A 352 -8.63 12.21 11.41
C PRO A 352 -7.39 11.58 10.79
N TYR A 353 -7.60 10.68 9.83
CA TYR A 353 -6.52 9.93 9.22
C TYR A 353 -5.61 10.84 8.38
N GLY A 354 -4.30 10.86 8.65
CA GLY A 354 -3.33 11.52 7.76
C GLY A 354 -3.28 13.05 7.80
N THR A 355 -3.83 13.72 8.82
CA THR A 355 -3.79 15.20 8.90
C THR A 355 -2.69 15.77 9.81
N SER A 356 -1.62 15.03 10.12
CA SER A 356 -0.49 15.64 10.83
C SER A 356 0.28 16.56 9.87
N THR A 357 -0.26 17.75 9.62
CA THR A 357 0.47 18.91 9.10
C THR A 357 1.40 19.53 10.15
N THR A 358 1.44 18.97 11.37
CA THR A 358 2.37 19.39 12.43
C THR A 358 3.73 18.72 12.23
N THR A 359 4.55 19.38 11.42
CA THR A 359 5.99 19.57 11.67
C THR A 359 6.85 18.31 11.89
N THR A 360 7.10 17.59 10.80
CA THR A 360 8.50 17.31 10.44
C THR A 360 8.70 17.87 9.05
N ARG A 361 9.53 18.92 8.95
CA ARG A 361 10.04 19.48 7.71
C ARG A 361 10.28 18.34 6.68
N PRO A 362 9.96 18.52 5.39
CA PRO A 362 10.73 17.84 4.38
C PRO A 362 12.17 18.34 4.52
N MET A 363 13.02 17.57 5.21
CA MET A 363 14.46 17.70 5.10
C MET A 363 14.88 16.94 3.84
N ILE A 364 14.44 17.44 2.68
CA ILE A 364 15.19 17.48 1.44
C ILE A 364 14.78 18.81 0.80
N GLY A 365 15.76 19.72 0.65
CA GLY A 365 15.56 21.15 0.56
C GLY A 365 14.52 21.65 -0.44
N SER A 366 13.64 22.54 0.02
CA SER A 366 13.19 23.66 -0.81
C SER A 366 13.14 24.93 0.03
N PRO A 367 13.59 26.09 -0.49
CA PRO A 367 13.39 27.36 0.19
C PRO A 367 11.94 27.80 0.02
N SER A 368 11.43 28.39 1.10
CA SER A 368 10.13 29.06 1.21
C SER A 368 9.79 29.90 -0.01
N THR A 369 8.53 29.80 -0.45
CA THR A 369 7.88 30.69 -1.40
C THR A 369 7.88 32.13 -0.90
N THR A 370 8.80 32.95 -1.42
CA THR A 370 8.56 34.37 -1.68
C THR A 370 9.68 34.94 -2.58
N ALA A 371 9.27 35.38 -3.78
CA ALA A 371 9.99 36.26 -4.71
C ALA A 371 11.23 35.70 -5.46
N GLY A 372 11.21 35.90 -6.79
CA GLY A 372 12.43 36.04 -7.60
C GLY A 372 12.73 34.89 -8.56
N HIS A 373 12.75 35.21 -9.85
CA HIS A 373 13.36 34.37 -10.88
C HIS A 373 14.83 34.12 -10.55
N SER A 374 15.24 32.85 -10.36
CA SER A 374 16.54 32.30 -10.83
C SER A 374 16.80 30.91 -10.23
N GLY A 375 16.97 29.92 -11.11
CA GLY A 375 17.74 28.68 -10.97
C GLY A 375 17.79 27.94 -9.63
N CYS A 376 17.14 26.77 -9.56
CA CYS A 376 17.62 25.67 -8.71
C CYS A 376 17.31 24.33 -9.39
N SER A 377 18.35 23.52 -9.59
CA SER A 377 18.40 22.36 -10.48
C SER A 377 18.40 21.04 -9.71
N SER A 378 17.47 20.15 -10.05
CA SER A 378 17.69 18.71 -10.29
C SER A 378 18.34 17.78 -9.25
N SER A 379 18.60 18.14 -7.98
CA SER A 379 19.42 17.28 -7.10
C SER A 379 18.72 16.03 -6.52
N ALA A 380 17.46 16.05 -6.09
CA ALA A 380 16.91 14.94 -5.29
C ALA A 380 16.80 13.55 -5.97
N LEU A 381 16.75 13.49 -7.31
CA LEU A 381 16.88 12.23 -8.09
C LEU A 381 18.25 12.08 -8.77
N ARG A 382 19.11 13.11 -8.67
CA ARG A 382 20.51 13.10 -9.16
C ARG A 382 21.53 12.90 -8.05
N THR A 383 21.16 12.88 -6.78
CA THR A 383 22.10 12.66 -5.66
C THR A 383 22.11 11.19 -5.21
N CYS A 384 22.25 10.26 -6.15
CA CYS A 384 22.89 8.98 -5.86
C CYS A 384 24.40 9.13 -6.14
N CYS A 385 25.19 9.02 -5.09
CA CYS A 385 26.64 8.84 -5.05
C CYS A 385 27.52 9.87 -5.82
N HIS A 386 28.07 10.84 -5.08
CA HIS A 386 29.37 11.42 -5.42
C HIS A 386 30.46 10.67 -4.63
N THR A 387 31.26 9.84 -5.32
CA THR A 387 32.54 9.37 -4.79
C THR A 387 33.66 10.13 -5.50
N SER A 388 34.23 11.13 -4.81
CA SER A 388 35.44 11.79 -5.26
C SER A 388 36.64 10.89 -5.01
N ASN A 389 37.31 10.51 -6.10
CA ASN A 389 38.54 9.75 -6.10
C ASN A 389 39.70 10.68 -5.68
N SER A 390 40.25 10.51 -4.47
CA SER A 390 41.55 11.07 -4.11
C SER A 390 42.30 10.17 -3.13
N ALA A 391 43.43 9.65 -3.58
CA ALA A 391 44.37 8.89 -2.77
C ALA A 391 45.07 9.78 -1.72
N ALA A 392 45.06 9.37 -0.44
CA ALA A 392 46.12 9.66 0.54
C ALA A 392 45.97 8.83 1.84
N THR A 393 46.94 7.93 2.04
CA THR A 393 47.62 7.53 3.30
C THR A 393 46.86 7.31 4.63
N ALA A 394 46.86 6.03 5.03
CA ALA A 394 46.98 5.41 6.37
C ALA A 394 46.78 6.25 7.66
N GLY A 395 45.88 5.75 8.53
CA GLY A 395 45.83 6.06 9.97
C GLY A 395 44.72 5.30 10.72
N SER A 396 45.11 4.25 11.45
CA SER A 396 44.45 3.55 12.58
C SER A 396 42.91 3.61 12.76
N ALA A 397 42.29 2.43 12.67
CA ALA A 397 40.88 2.14 12.98
C ALA A 397 40.55 2.13 14.48
N PRO A 398 39.30 2.49 14.85
CA PRO A 398 38.57 1.88 15.94
C PRO A 398 37.48 0.92 15.41
N SER A 399 37.23 -0.15 16.16
CA SER A 399 36.29 -1.24 15.88
C SER A 399 34.85 -0.76 15.61
N PRO A 400 34.08 -1.40 14.71
CA PRO A 400 32.69 -1.04 14.46
C PRO A 400 31.77 -1.49 15.60
N PRO A 401 30.72 -0.71 15.94
CA PRO A 401 29.64 -1.18 16.79
C PRO A 401 28.78 -2.22 16.05
N THR A 402 28.43 -3.25 16.81
CA THR A 402 27.58 -4.40 16.50
C THR A 402 26.17 -4.03 16.00
N THR A 403 25.77 -4.72 14.91
CA THR A 403 24.40 -5.14 14.52
C THR A 403 23.28 -4.09 14.48
N CYS A 404 22.88 -3.73 13.26
CA CYS A 404 21.61 -3.08 12.93
C CYS A 404 20.43 -4.09 13.06
N PRO A 405 19.31 -3.76 13.72
CA PRO A 405 18.22 -4.71 13.98
C PRO A 405 17.26 -4.95 12.79
N TYR A 406 17.55 -4.40 11.60
CA TYR A 406 16.72 -4.58 10.40
C TYR A 406 17.04 -5.86 9.61
N SER A 407 17.46 -6.94 10.28
CA SER A 407 17.31 -8.28 9.73
C SER A 407 15.93 -8.80 10.13
N THR A 408 14.93 -8.66 9.27
CA THR A 408 13.75 -9.54 9.33
C THR A 408 14.16 -10.94 8.87
N THR A 409 15.00 -11.60 9.67
CA THR A 409 15.12 -13.05 9.63
C THR A 409 13.89 -13.62 10.31
N TRP A 410 12.89 -13.95 9.50
CA TRP A 410 12.06 -15.11 9.86
C TRP A 410 12.99 -16.33 9.91
N PRO A 411 12.86 -17.23 10.91
CA PRO A 411 13.74 -18.39 11.00
C PRO A 411 13.69 -19.19 9.69
N ARG A 412 14.87 -19.47 9.13
CA ARG A 412 15.06 -20.33 7.95
C ARG A 412 14.27 -21.62 8.15
N MET A 413 13.25 -21.86 7.32
CA MET A 413 12.66 -23.19 7.20
C MET A 413 13.74 -24.16 6.66
N PRO A 414 14.03 -25.29 7.33
CA PRO A 414 14.85 -26.31 6.72
C PRO A 414 14.05 -27.00 5.61
N SER A 415 14.62 -26.98 4.40
CA SER A 415 14.12 -27.76 3.27
C SER A 415 14.15 -29.25 3.61
N SER A 416 12.99 -29.85 3.89
CA SER A 416 12.84 -31.30 3.83
C SER A 416 11.74 -31.63 2.81
N SER A 417 12.18 -32.09 1.66
CA SER A 417 11.35 -32.75 0.65
C SER A 417 11.01 -34.17 1.12
N PRO A 418 9.75 -34.59 1.05
CA PRO A 418 9.41 -35.98 0.82
C PRO A 418 8.68 -36.11 -0.51
N THR A 419 9.32 -36.81 -1.44
CA THR A 419 8.68 -37.53 -2.54
C THR A 419 7.43 -38.25 -2.03
N GLN A 420 6.24 -37.82 -2.46
CA GLN A 420 5.04 -38.65 -2.41
C GLN A 420 4.66 -39.04 -3.84
N THR A 421 4.97 -40.30 -4.15
CA THR A 421 4.45 -41.06 -5.27
C THR A 421 2.91 -41.06 -5.27
N MET A 422 2.33 -40.63 -6.38
CA MET A 422 0.94 -40.90 -6.74
C MET A 422 0.67 -42.41 -6.71
N ALA A 423 -0.41 -42.81 -6.04
CA ALA A 423 -1.13 -44.04 -6.36
C ALA A 423 -2.62 -43.72 -6.45
N SER A 424 -3.08 -43.60 -7.68
CA SER A 424 -4.49 -43.50 -8.07
C SER A 424 -5.23 -44.81 -7.83
N ARG A 425 -6.49 -44.71 -7.41
CA ARG A 425 -7.58 -45.49 -8.01
C ARG A 425 -8.74 -44.57 -8.33
#